data_AF-A0A8S4A5M9-F1
#
_entry.id   AF-A0A8S4A5M9-F1
#
_cell.length_a   1.000
_cell.length_b   1.000
_cell.length_c   1.000
_cell.angle_alpha   90.00
_cell.angle_beta   90.00
_cell.angle_gamma   90.00
#
_symmetry.space_group_name_H-M   'P 1'
#
loop_
_entity.id
_entity.type
_entity.pdbx_description
1 polymer ?
#
loop_
_entity_poly.entity_id
_entity_poly.type
_entity_poly.pdbx_seq_one_letter_code
_entity_poly.pdbx_strand_id
1 'polypeptide(L)'
;MADVSTSRAIEDEDEDFNEDESLSERLVGLTEMFPESVRRACSTTGSLVSTATKTGFWLVKNILWIASSSAVILILPVVFESERSQQHEEHLQQQRQILLGPNAAVSGGNAGSLLPGMNMVPPPPMSQRPS
;
A
#
# COMPACT_ATOMS: atom_id res chain seq x y z
N MET A 1 -34.66 62.36 46.64
CA MET A 1 -34.49 60.93 46.98
C MET A 1 -34.52 60.11 45.69
N ALA A 2 -33.56 60.33 44.77
CA ALA A 2 -33.50 59.66 43.47
C ALA A 2 -32.04 59.43 43.03
N ASP A 3 -31.15 59.12 43.98
CA ASP A 3 -29.72 58.90 43.70
C ASP A 3 -29.21 57.52 44.16
N VAL A 4 -30.07 56.69 44.77
CA VAL A 4 -29.73 55.33 45.25
C VAL A 4 -30.15 54.24 44.24
N SER A 5 -30.50 54.60 43.00
CA SER A 5 -30.78 53.63 41.93
C SER A 5 -29.71 53.59 40.84
N THR A 6 -28.90 54.64 40.70
CA THR A 6 -27.81 54.69 39.71
C THR A 6 -26.59 53.86 40.13
N SER A 7 -26.43 53.57 41.42
CA SER A 7 -25.27 52.81 41.94
C SER A 7 -25.38 51.27 41.78
N ARG A 8 -26.43 50.73 41.13
CA ARG A 8 -26.58 49.29 40.87
C ARG A 8 -26.57 48.95 39.37
N ALA A 9 -25.99 49.80 38.55
CA ALA A 9 -25.95 49.60 37.10
C ALA A 9 -24.52 49.64 36.53
N ILE A 10 -23.48 49.58 37.37
CA ILE A 10 -22.08 49.64 36.92
C ILE A 10 -21.20 48.73 37.79
N GLU A 11 -21.58 47.47 37.97
CA GLU A 11 -20.66 46.39 38.38
C GLU A 11 -21.22 45.13 37.70
N ASP A 12 -20.38 44.37 36.99
CA ASP A 12 -20.66 43.22 36.11
C ASP A 12 -20.67 43.50 34.58
N GLU A 13 -19.93 44.50 34.10
CA GLU A 13 -19.42 44.56 32.70
C GLU A 13 -17.92 44.23 32.66
N ASP A 14 -17.50 43.13 33.28
CA ASP A 14 -16.13 42.58 33.20
C ASP A 14 -16.15 41.07 32.87
N GLU A 15 -17.14 40.61 32.10
CA GLU A 15 -17.05 39.35 31.33
C GLU A 15 -16.54 39.61 29.90
N ASP A 16 -15.79 40.69 29.70
CA ASP A 16 -15.00 40.90 28.50
C ASP A 16 -13.66 40.15 28.64
N PHE A 17 -13.28 39.43 27.58
CA PHE A 17 -11.91 38.95 27.27
C PHE A 17 -11.52 37.47 27.52
N ASN A 18 -12.43 36.49 27.41
CA ASN A 18 -11.98 35.09 27.24
C ASN A 18 -12.87 34.19 26.36
N GLU A 19 -13.64 34.76 25.43
CA GLU A 19 -13.99 33.97 24.25
C GLU A 19 -12.69 33.80 23.46
N ASP A 20 -12.13 32.58 23.49
CA ASP A 20 -10.91 32.23 22.75
C ASP A 20 -11.13 32.55 21.27
N GLU A 21 -10.74 33.76 20.83
CA GLU A 21 -10.81 34.17 19.44
C GLU A 21 -10.20 33.05 18.59
N SER A 22 -11.05 32.37 17.81
CA SER A 22 -10.59 31.25 17.01
C SER A 22 -9.52 31.75 16.05
N LEU A 23 -8.49 30.92 15.78
CA LEU A 23 -7.50 31.23 14.75
C LEU A 23 -8.17 31.56 13.40
N SER A 24 -9.36 31.02 13.12
CA SER A 24 -10.16 31.38 11.96
C SER A 24 -10.64 32.82 11.99
N GLU A 25 -11.04 33.33 13.14
CA GLU A 25 -11.58 34.69 13.34
C GLU A 25 -10.48 35.73 13.21
N ARG A 26 -9.29 35.43 13.79
CA ARG A 26 -8.08 36.22 13.57
C ARG A 26 -7.64 36.22 12.10
N LEU A 27 -7.69 35.07 11.44
CA LEU A 27 -7.29 34.94 10.03
C LEU A 27 -8.28 35.61 9.09
N VAL A 28 -9.58 35.61 9.44
CA VAL A 28 -10.63 36.36 8.75
C VAL A 28 -10.44 37.86 8.95
N GLY A 29 -10.18 38.33 10.17
CA GLY A 29 -9.89 39.73 10.47
C GLY A 29 -8.62 40.23 9.76
N LEU A 30 -7.57 39.42 9.71
CA LEU A 30 -6.36 39.73 8.92
C LEU A 30 -6.68 39.79 7.42
N THR A 31 -7.54 38.88 6.94
CA THR A 31 -8.05 38.85 5.55
C THR A 31 -8.85 40.11 5.18
N GLU A 32 -9.54 40.75 6.13
CA GLU A 32 -10.26 42.01 5.88
C GLU A 32 -9.35 43.19 5.56
N MET A 33 -8.10 43.18 6.02
CA MET A 33 -7.13 44.23 5.68
C MET A 33 -6.55 44.10 4.26
N PHE A 34 -6.81 42.99 3.55
CA PHE A 34 -6.30 42.75 2.20
C PHE A 34 -7.31 43.11 1.11
N PRO A 35 -6.86 43.61 -0.05
CA PRO A 35 -7.75 43.94 -1.17
C PRO A 35 -8.42 42.68 -1.75
N GLU A 36 -9.66 42.86 -2.26
CA GLU A 36 -10.51 41.80 -2.81
C GLU A 36 -9.80 40.92 -3.86
N SER A 37 -8.89 41.48 -4.65
CA SER A 37 -8.09 40.75 -5.63
C SER A 37 -7.27 39.60 -5.01
N VAL A 38 -6.70 39.79 -3.81
CA VAL A 38 -5.91 38.76 -3.11
C VAL A 38 -6.84 37.66 -2.58
N ARG A 39 -8.00 38.04 -2.02
CA ARG A 39 -8.99 37.10 -1.49
C ARG A 39 -9.60 36.24 -2.59
N ARG A 40 -9.89 36.83 -3.76
CA ARG A 40 -10.31 36.11 -4.96
C ARG A 40 -9.23 35.18 -5.47
N ALA A 41 -7.97 35.61 -5.53
CA ALA A 41 -6.85 34.75 -5.94
C ALA A 41 -6.68 33.53 -5.01
N CYS A 42 -6.74 33.72 -3.69
CA CYS A 42 -6.71 32.62 -2.73
C CYS A 42 -7.92 31.69 -2.88
N SER A 43 -9.13 32.23 -3.08
CA SER A 43 -10.34 31.43 -3.30
C SER A 43 -10.28 30.63 -4.61
N THR A 44 -9.80 31.23 -5.70
CA THR A 44 -9.59 30.56 -6.99
C THR A 44 -8.50 29.50 -6.90
N THR A 45 -7.41 29.78 -6.18
CA THR A 45 -6.33 28.79 -5.98
C THR A 45 -6.83 27.62 -5.12
N GLY A 46 -7.57 27.91 -4.05
CA GLY A 46 -8.17 26.89 -3.20
C GLY A 46 -9.19 26.02 -3.93
N SER A 47 -10.05 26.64 -4.76
CA SER A 47 -11.01 25.89 -5.57
C SER A 47 -10.31 25.07 -6.66
N LEU A 48 -9.28 25.61 -7.30
CA LEU A 48 -8.44 24.88 -8.26
C LEU A 48 -7.77 23.68 -7.61
N VAL A 49 -7.18 23.83 -6.42
CA VAL A 49 -6.57 22.73 -5.67
C VAL A 49 -7.61 21.67 -5.30
N SER A 50 -8.78 22.09 -4.82
CA SER A 50 -9.86 21.17 -4.47
C SER A 50 -10.36 20.38 -5.69
N THR A 51 -10.58 21.06 -6.82
CA THR A 51 -10.97 20.43 -8.08
C THR A 51 -9.87 19.54 -8.62
N ALA A 52 -8.60 19.96 -8.59
CA ALA A 52 -7.45 19.17 -9.03
C ALA A 52 -7.28 17.90 -8.19
N THR A 53 -7.45 18.00 -6.86
CA THR A 53 -7.38 16.84 -5.97
C THR A 53 -8.51 15.86 -6.26
N LYS A 54 -9.74 16.36 -6.40
CA LYS A 54 -10.91 15.51 -6.70
C LYS A 54 -10.81 14.82 -8.06
N THR A 55 -10.41 15.56 -9.09
CA THR A 55 -10.23 15.04 -10.45
C THR A 55 -9.04 14.10 -10.55
N GLY A 56 -7.90 14.45 -9.92
CA GLY A 56 -6.72 13.60 -9.84
C GLY A 56 -7.02 12.27 -9.15
N PHE A 57 -7.71 12.29 -8.01
CA PHE A 57 -8.11 11.07 -7.31
C PHE A 57 -9.03 10.18 -8.18
N TRP A 58 -10.01 10.78 -8.86
CA TRP A 58 -10.89 10.05 -9.77
C TRP A 58 -10.13 9.46 -10.97
N LEU A 59 -9.21 10.22 -11.56
CA LEU A 59 -8.38 9.81 -12.69
C LEU A 59 -7.46 8.65 -12.31
N VAL A 60 -6.74 8.76 -11.18
CA VAL A 60 -5.87 7.69 -10.67
C VAL A 60 -6.69 6.43 -10.42
N LYS A 61 -7.87 6.53 -9.80
CA LYS A 61 -8.73 5.38 -9.55
C LYS A 61 -9.17 4.69 -10.84
N ASN A 62 -9.51 5.46 -11.89
CA ASN A 62 -9.90 4.91 -13.18
C ASN A 62 -8.73 4.30 -13.94
N ILE A 63 -7.59 4.99 -14.00
CA ILE A 63 -6.37 4.46 -14.62
C ILE A 63 -5.96 3.18 -13.92
N LEU A 64 -5.95 3.17 -12.59
CA LEU A 64 -5.61 1.98 -11.81
C LEU A 64 -6.59 0.84 -12.08
N TRP A 65 -7.89 1.11 -12.17
CA TRP A 65 -8.89 0.10 -12.50
C TRP A 65 -8.69 -0.52 -13.89
N ILE A 66 -8.47 0.34 -14.89
CA ILE A 66 -8.23 -0.07 -16.27
C ILE A 66 -6.91 -0.83 -16.36
N ALA A 67 -5.81 -0.27 -15.84
CA ALA A 67 -4.49 -0.87 -15.85
C ALA A 67 -4.47 -2.21 -15.08
N SER A 68 -5.15 -2.29 -13.93
CA SER A 68 -5.31 -3.53 -13.18
C SER A 68 -6.02 -4.60 -14.02
N SER A 69 -7.16 -4.24 -14.62
CA SER A 69 -7.92 -5.17 -15.47
C SER A 69 -7.12 -5.58 -16.72
N SER A 70 -6.42 -4.63 -17.35
CA SER A 70 -5.54 -4.89 -18.49
C SER A 70 -4.38 -5.80 -18.12
N ALA A 71 -3.74 -5.57 -16.98
CA ALA A 71 -2.66 -6.41 -16.48
C ALA A 71 -3.14 -7.85 -16.28
N VAL A 72 -4.31 -8.05 -15.66
CA VAL A 72 -4.89 -9.40 -15.48
C VAL A 72 -5.06 -10.14 -16.81
N ILE A 73 -5.56 -9.48 -17.85
CA ILE A 73 -5.74 -10.09 -19.18
C ILE A 73 -4.39 -10.44 -19.82
N LEU A 74 -3.36 -9.61 -19.63
CA LEU A 74 -2.03 -9.80 -20.21
C LEU A 74 -1.17 -10.82 -19.45
N ILE A 75 -1.36 -10.95 -18.13
CA ILE A 75 -0.62 -11.89 -17.28
C ILE A 75 -0.93 -13.33 -17.69
N LEU A 76 -2.16 -13.61 -18.13
CA LEU A 76 -2.62 -14.99 -18.37
C LEU A 76 -1.83 -15.69 -19.52
N PRO A 77 -1.62 -15.06 -20.71
CA PRO A 77 -0.68 -15.58 -21.71
C PRO A 77 0.78 -15.63 -21.25
N VAL A 78 1.25 -14.60 -20.54
CA VAL A 78 2.65 -14.51 -20.07
C VAL A 78 3.00 -15.64 -19.10
N VAL A 79 2.10 -15.95 -18.17
CA VAL A 79 2.28 -17.05 -17.23
C VAL A 79 2.34 -18.38 -17.99
N PHE A 80 1.44 -18.59 -18.96
CA PHE A 80 1.41 -19.83 -19.74
C PHE A 80 2.68 -20.03 -20.58
N GLU A 81 3.20 -18.96 -21.17
CA GLU A 81 4.48 -18.98 -21.86
C GLU A 81 5.65 -19.27 -20.89
N SER A 82 5.63 -18.67 -19.70
CA SER A 82 6.65 -18.89 -18.67
C SER A 82 6.63 -20.32 -18.08
N GLU A 83 5.46 -20.94 -17.91
CA GLU A 83 5.34 -22.33 -17.45
C GLU A 83 5.81 -23.32 -18.53
N ARG A 84 5.48 -23.06 -19.80
CA ARG A 84 5.98 -23.86 -20.94
C ARG A 84 7.50 -23.90 -20.99
N SER A 85 8.15 -22.77 -20.67
CA SER A 85 9.61 -22.68 -20.59
C SER A 85 10.17 -23.55 -19.45
N GLN A 86 9.56 -23.49 -18.27
CA GLN A 86 10.00 -24.27 -17.11
C GLN A 86 9.79 -25.77 -17.31
N GLN A 87 8.68 -26.20 -17.91
CA GLN A 87 8.43 -27.62 -18.17
C GLN A 87 9.49 -28.25 -19.08
N HIS A 88 9.97 -27.54 -20.10
CA HIS A 88 11.01 -28.08 -20.97
C HIS A 88 12.34 -28.28 -20.24
N GLU A 89 12.76 -27.32 -19.42
CA GLU A 89 13.99 -27.45 -18.63
C GLU A 89 13.88 -28.55 -17.58
N GLU A 90 12.73 -28.69 -16.92
CA GLU A 90 12.50 -29.74 -15.93
C GLU A 90 12.53 -31.14 -16.54
N HIS A 91 11.92 -31.35 -17.71
CA HIS A 91 12.00 -32.63 -18.40
C HIS A 91 13.43 -32.97 -18.83
N LEU A 92 14.20 -31.98 -19.27
CA LEU A 92 15.59 -32.15 -19.67
C LEU A 92 16.50 -32.45 -18.46
N GLN A 93 16.24 -31.80 -17.32
CA GLN A 93 16.95 -32.05 -16.07
C GLN A 93 16.58 -33.42 -15.49
N GLN A 94 15.31 -33.83 -15.52
CA GLN A 94 14.88 -35.18 -15.13
C GLN A 94 15.51 -36.24 -16.03
N GLN A 95 15.53 -36.01 -17.35
CA GLN A 95 16.19 -36.92 -18.28
C GLN A 95 17.69 -37.01 -17.99
N ARG A 96 18.37 -35.90 -17.70
CA ARG A 96 19.77 -35.93 -17.26
C ARG A 96 19.96 -36.65 -15.93
N GLN A 97 19.09 -36.45 -14.94
CA GLN A 97 19.19 -37.15 -13.65
C GLN A 97 18.86 -38.65 -13.75
N ILE A 98 17.99 -39.06 -14.66
CA ILE A 98 17.66 -40.47 -14.92
C ILE A 98 18.77 -41.15 -15.73
N LEU A 99 19.34 -40.47 -16.74
CA LEU A 99 20.42 -41.04 -17.55
C LEU A 99 21.76 -41.07 -16.80
N LEU A 100 21.98 -40.14 -15.87
CA LEU A 100 23.23 -40.03 -15.13
C LEU A 100 23.14 -40.58 -13.70
N GLY A 101 21.93 -40.91 -13.23
CA GLY A 101 21.64 -41.32 -11.87
C GLY A 101 21.99 -40.24 -10.83
N PRO A 102 21.46 -40.34 -9.60
CA PRO A 102 21.87 -39.47 -8.48
C PRO A 102 23.39 -39.42 -8.20
N ASN A 103 24.18 -40.33 -8.78
CA ASN A 103 25.62 -40.46 -8.54
C ASN A 103 26.53 -39.62 -9.47
N ALA A 104 26.08 -39.17 -10.65
CA ALA A 104 26.96 -38.41 -11.55
C ALA A 104 27.21 -36.96 -11.11
N ALA A 105 26.26 -36.35 -10.39
CA ALA A 105 26.47 -35.03 -9.78
C ALA A 105 27.47 -35.08 -8.61
N VAL A 106 27.64 -36.25 -7.97
CA VAL A 106 28.64 -36.50 -6.92
C VAL A 106 30.00 -36.91 -7.49
N SER A 107 30.09 -37.48 -8.71
CA SER A 107 31.37 -37.94 -9.26
C SER A 107 32.19 -36.83 -9.94
N GLY A 108 31.59 -35.67 -10.22
CA GLY A 108 32.28 -34.53 -10.85
C GLY A 108 33.05 -33.62 -9.89
N GLY A 109 32.92 -33.81 -8.58
CA GLY A 109 33.53 -32.95 -7.58
C GLY A 109 34.12 -33.75 -6.42
N ASN A 110 35.42 -33.98 -6.48
CA ASN A 110 36.27 -34.28 -5.34
C ASN A 110 36.20 -35.71 -4.78
N ALA A 111 37.04 -36.56 -5.35
CA ALA A 111 37.80 -37.52 -4.57
C ALA A 111 38.53 -36.77 -3.44
N GLY A 112 38.00 -36.83 -2.22
CA GLY A 112 38.66 -36.23 -1.06
C GLY A 112 37.76 -36.11 0.16
N SER A 113 37.55 -37.23 0.84
CA SER A 113 37.40 -37.38 2.30
C SER A 113 36.27 -38.33 2.69
N LEU A 114 36.67 -39.58 2.99
CA LEU A 114 36.16 -40.42 4.09
C LEU A 114 34.70 -40.91 4.05
N LEU A 115 34.53 -42.20 3.73
CA LEU A 115 33.47 -43.07 4.29
C LEU A 115 33.50 -42.95 5.83
N PRO A 116 32.37 -43.01 6.59
CA PRO A 116 31.60 -44.26 6.73
C PRO A 116 30.09 -44.17 7.14
N GLY A 117 29.30 -45.15 6.69
CA GLY A 117 28.34 -45.84 7.58
C GLY A 117 26.83 -45.64 7.35
N MET A 118 26.16 -46.78 7.10
CA MET A 118 24.82 -47.16 7.60
C MET A 118 23.70 -46.10 7.63
N ASN A 119 22.67 -46.28 6.80
CA ASN A 119 21.42 -46.94 7.25
C ASN A 119 20.34 -47.02 6.16
N MET A 120 19.93 -48.27 5.93
CA MET A 120 18.54 -48.75 5.78
C MET A 120 17.69 -48.29 4.59
N VAL A 121 17.42 -49.28 3.76
CA VAL A 121 16.28 -49.36 2.84
C VAL A 121 14.96 -49.16 3.63
N PRO A 122 14.05 -48.25 3.21
CA PRO A 122 12.71 -48.20 3.77
C PRO A 122 11.89 -49.39 3.22
N PRO A 123 11.11 -50.09 4.07
CA PRO A 123 10.41 -51.32 3.71
C PRO A 123 9.22 -51.05 2.77
N PRO A 124 8.83 -52.04 1.95
CA PRO A 124 7.70 -51.91 1.02
C PRO A 124 6.36 -51.78 1.76
N PRO A 125 5.39 -51.01 1.21
CA PRO A 125 4.06 -50.88 1.79
C PRO A 125 3.33 -52.23 1.72
N MET A 126 2.95 -52.78 2.88
CA MET A 126 2.08 -53.94 2.96
C MET A 126 0.67 -53.55 2.49
N SER A 127 0.27 -54.12 1.35
CA SER A 127 -1.10 -54.13 0.86
C SER A 127 -2.04 -54.72 1.91
N GLN A 128 -2.83 -53.89 2.59
CA GLN A 128 -3.94 -54.38 3.40
C GLN A 128 -5.17 -54.60 2.52
N ARG A 129 -5.64 -55.85 2.60
CA ARG A 129 -6.71 -56.53 1.86
C ARG A 129 -8.10 -56.04 2.32
N PRO A 130 -9.12 -55.99 1.43
CA PRO A 130 -10.46 -55.60 1.83
C PRO A 130 -11.25 -56.78 2.43
N SER A 131 -12.05 -56.47 3.45
CA SER A 131 -13.23 -57.23 3.87
C SER A 131 -14.21 -56.27 4.53
#